data_AF-A0A7V5F1V5-F1
#
_entry.id   AF-A0A7V5F1V5-F1
#
_cell.length_a   1.000
_cell.length_b   1.000
_cell.length_c   1.000
_cell.angle_alpha   90.00
_cell.angle_beta   90.00
_cell.angle_gamma   90.00
#
_symmetry.space_group_name_H-M   'P 1'
#
loop_
_entity.id
_entity.type
_entity.pdbx_description
1 polymer ?
#
loop_
_entity_poly.entity_id
_entity_poly.type
_entity_poly.pdbx_seq_one_letter_code
_entity_poly.pdbx_strand_id
1 'polypeptide(L)'
;QKQYYEDSQSLSGGEKAKLAYTILASAIAYQFGIRQRHINLKSFRFVVVDEAFSKVDPDNALYAMELFKRLNLQLMLVTPLDKINLAEKYIHAVHYVENKFQRDSAIYDLTIEQYLQKKESFMEGQ
;
A
#
# COMPACT_ATOMS: atom_id res chain seq x y z
N GLN A 1 3.16 21.33 -37.76
CA GLN A 1 1.95 21.14 -36.95
C GLN A 1 2.37 20.74 -35.53
N LYS A 2 1.80 21.41 -34.53
CA LYS A 2 1.95 21.13 -33.10
C LYS A 2 1.37 19.77 -32.75
N GLN A 3 2.06 19.02 -31.89
CA GLN A 3 1.42 18.38 -30.75
C GLN A 3 2.43 18.36 -29.59
N TYR A 4 2.24 19.32 -28.68
CA TYR A 4 2.89 19.38 -27.37
C TYR A 4 2.32 18.23 -26.53
N TYR A 5 3.18 17.35 -26.02
CA TYR A 5 2.87 16.56 -24.83
C TYR A 5 3.43 17.34 -23.62
N GLU A 6 2.62 18.26 -23.10
CA GLU A 6 2.71 18.67 -21.70
C GLU A 6 2.28 17.49 -20.81
N ASP A 7 2.81 17.45 -19.58
CA ASP A 7 2.60 16.45 -18.51
C ASP A 7 3.62 15.30 -18.36
N SER A 8 4.87 15.58 -18.73
CA SER A 8 6.05 14.90 -18.17
C SER A 8 6.53 15.48 -16.82
N GLN A 9 5.71 16.25 -16.08
CA GLN A 9 6.15 16.99 -14.88
C GLN A 9 5.96 16.33 -13.51
N SER A 10 5.46 15.09 -13.40
CA SER A 10 5.18 14.57 -12.04
C SER A 10 5.37 13.06 -11.85
N LEU A 11 6.49 12.51 -12.35
CA LEU A 11 7.45 11.63 -11.62
C LEU A 11 8.34 10.81 -12.56
N SER A 12 9.60 10.59 -12.17
CA SER A 12 10.58 9.86 -12.98
C SER A 12 10.36 8.35 -12.94
N GLY A 13 10.53 7.68 -14.08
CA GLY A 13 10.51 6.22 -14.21
C GLY A 13 11.54 5.49 -13.32
N GLY A 14 12.57 6.20 -12.84
CA GLY A 14 13.55 5.67 -11.89
C GLY A 14 13.07 5.64 -10.43
N GLU A 15 12.06 6.43 -10.07
CA GLU A 15 11.61 6.57 -8.66
C GLU A 15 10.61 5.48 -8.26
N LYS A 16 9.75 5.04 -9.19
CA LYS A 16 8.85 3.88 -8.99
C LYS A 16 9.60 2.54 -8.94
N ALA A 17 10.71 2.43 -9.69
CA ALA A 17 11.57 1.25 -9.66
C ALA A 17 12.28 1.07 -8.31
N LYS A 18 12.59 2.18 -7.61
CA LYS A 18 13.36 2.20 -6.36
C LYS A 18 12.65 1.52 -5.18
N LEU A 19 11.32 1.60 -5.11
CA LEU A 19 10.53 1.04 -3.99
C LEU A 19 10.42 -0.48 -4.09
N ALA A 20 10.22 -1.01 -5.30
CA ALA A 20 10.20 -2.45 -5.56
C ALA A 20 11.57 -3.12 -5.30
N TYR A 21 12.67 -2.49 -5.74
CA TYR A 21 14.02 -3.02 -5.51
C TYR A 21 14.43 -2.97 -4.02
N THR A 22 13.98 -1.97 -3.26
CA THR A 22 14.29 -1.83 -1.82
C THR A 22 13.55 -2.85 -0.96
N ILE A 23 12.31 -3.18 -1.31
CA ILE A 23 11.51 -4.22 -0.64
C ILE A 23 12.03 -5.62 -0.98
N LEU A 24 12.39 -5.85 -2.24
CA LEU A 24 13.04 -7.08 -2.68
C LEU A 24 14.41 -7.27 -2.01
N ALA A 25 15.22 -6.21 -1.90
CA ALA A 25 16.52 -6.25 -1.20
C ALA A 25 16.37 -6.46 0.31
N SER A 26 15.34 -5.90 0.95
CA SER A 26 15.08 -6.05 2.39
C SER A 26 14.57 -7.46 2.73
N ALA A 27 13.73 -8.04 1.86
CA ALA A 27 13.30 -9.43 1.96
C ALA A 27 14.46 -10.42 1.76
N ILE A 28 15.35 -10.14 0.80
CA ILE A 28 16.56 -10.91 0.57
C ILE A 28 17.53 -10.78 1.77
N ALA A 29 17.74 -9.59 2.33
CA ALA A 29 18.57 -9.40 3.53
C ALA A 29 17.99 -10.12 4.78
N TYR A 30 16.66 -10.19 4.91
CA TYR A 30 15.98 -10.94 5.98
C TYR A 30 16.08 -12.47 5.81
N GLN A 31 15.94 -12.97 4.58
CA GLN A 31 16.11 -14.39 4.25
C GLN A 31 17.59 -14.83 4.30
N PHE A 32 18.52 -13.93 3.98
CA PHE A 32 19.96 -14.18 4.00
C PHE A 32 20.66 -13.74 5.30
N GLY A 33 19.89 -13.27 6.29
CA GLY A 33 20.15 -13.34 7.73
C GLY A 33 20.02 -14.76 8.29
N ILE A 34 20.69 -15.72 7.64
CA ILE A 34 21.48 -16.80 8.22
C ILE A 34 20.76 -17.65 9.28
N ARG A 35 20.18 -18.77 8.83
CA ARG A 35 20.49 -20.13 9.30
C ARG A 35 20.64 -20.38 10.81
N GLN A 36 20.06 -19.58 11.69
CA GLN A 36 19.95 -19.97 13.09
C GLN A 36 18.81 -20.97 13.15
N ARG A 37 19.19 -22.22 13.44
CA ARG A 37 18.35 -23.42 13.57
C ARG A 37 17.20 -23.30 14.59
N HIS A 38 16.95 -22.11 15.11
CA HIS A 38 15.89 -21.85 16.06
C HIS A 38 14.87 -20.94 15.38
N ILE A 39 13.64 -21.46 15.33
CA ILE A 39 12.43 -20.72 14.97
C ILE A 39 12.35 -19.54 15.94
N ASN A 40 12.91 -18.40 15.55
CA ASN A 40 12.71 -17.17 16.29
C ASN A 40 11.26 -16.75 16.07
N LEU A 41 10.39 -17.19 16.97
CA LEU A 41 8.98 -16.76 17.11
C LEU A 41 8.83 -15.24 17.36
N LYS A 42 9.94 -14.49 17.35
CA LYS A 42 10.04 -13.06 17.64
C LYS A 42 10.56 -12.27 16.44
N SER A 43 10.01 -12.51 15.24
CA SER A 43 10.31 -11.68 14.08
C SER A 43 9.19 -10.70 13.78
N PHE A 44 9.51 -9.40 13.72
CA PHE A 44 8.60 -8.35 13.30
C PHE A 44 8.89 -8.00 11.84
N ARG A 45 7.94 -8.33 10.98
CA ARG A 45 8.05 -8.24 9.53
C ARG A 45 6.99 -7.28 9.02
N PHE A 46 7.18 -5.99 9.26
CA PHE A 46 6.17 -4.98 8.98
C PHE A 46 6.66 -3.99 7.93
N VAL A 47 5.81 -3.70 6.95
CA VAL A 47 6.09 -2.75 5.87
C VAL A 47 4.99 -1.71 5.83
N VAL A 48 5.40 -0.44 5.82
CA VAL A 48 4.51 0.70 5.58
C VAL A 48 4.77 1.24 4.19
N VAL A 49 3.73 1.43 3.40
CA VAL A 49 3.82 2.03 2.07
C VAL A 49 2.94 3.27 2.06
N ASP A 50 3.59 4.43 1.99
CA ASP A 50 2.90 5.71 1.78
C ASP A 50 2.64 5.94 0.29
N GLU A 51 1.57 6.68 -0.01
CA GLU A 51 1.02 6.87 -1.36
C GLU A 51 0.88 5.54 -2.14
N ALA A 52 0.47 4.47 -1.45
CA ALA A 52 0.50 3.12 -1.99
C ALA A 52 -0.25 3.04 -3.33
N PHE A 53 0.48 2.56 -4.34
CA PHE A 53 -0.01 2.30 -5.69
C PHE A 53 -0.61 3.50 -6.42
N SER A 54 -0.42 4.72 -5.90
CA SER A 54 -1.00 5.95 -6.44
C SER A 54 -0.58 6.26 -7.87
N LYS A 55 0.58 5.73 -8.28
CA LYS A 55 1.24 5.97 -9.56
C LYS A 55 1.86 4.68 -10.14
N VAL A 56 1.61 3.53 -9.52
CA VAL A 56 2.10 2.23 -9.99
C VAL A 56 1.02 1.61 -10.86
N ASP A 57 1.42 0.95 -11.93
CA ASP A 57 0.48 0.18 -12.77
C ASP A 57 -0.27 -0.87 -11.91
N PRO A 58 -1.59 -1.06 -12.10
CA PRO A 58 -2.38 -2.02 -11.33
C PRO A 58 -1.78 -3.43 -11.25
N ASP A 59 -1.19 -3.93 -12.34
CA ASP A 59 -0.62 -5.28 -12.38
C ASP A 59 0.64 -5.37 -11.51
N ASN A 60 1.46 -4.32 -11.51
CA ASN A 60 2.65 -4.21 -10.67
C ASN A 60 2.29 -4.07 -9.18
N ALA A 61 1.20 -3.37 -8.88
CA ALA A 61 0.67 -3.25 -7.53
C ALA A 61 0.19 -4.60 -6.97
N LEU A 62 -0.59 -5.34 -7.76
CA LEU A 62 -1.03 -6.70 -7.40
C LEU A 62 0.14 -7.65 -7.19
N TYR A 63 1.15 -7.59 -8.07
CA TYR A 63 2.36 -8.39 -7.92
C TYR A 63 3.10 -8.08 -6.60
N ALA A 64 3.23 -6.79 -6.24
CA ALA A 64 3.84 -6.40 -4.96
C ALA A 64 3.05 -6.95 -3.76
N MET A 65 1.72 -6.83 -3.76
CA MET A 65 0.84 -7.37 -2.71
C MET A 65 1.02 -8.89 -2.54
N GLU A 66 1.08 -9.63 -3.64
CA GLU A 66 1.29 -11.07 -3.61
C GLU A 66 2.70 -11.45 -3.11
N LEU A 67 3.72 -10.65 -3.44
CA LEU A 67 5.08 -10.83 -2.93
C LEU A 67 5.15 -10.62 -1.42
N PHE A 68 4.54 -9.56 -0.89
CA PHE A 68 4.50 -9.30 0.54
C PHE A 68 3.86 -10.45 1.33
N LYS A 69 2.76 -11.00 0.81
CA LYS A 69 2.09 -12.17 1.37
C LYS A 69 3.01 -13.39 1.42
N ARG A 70 3.70 -13.71 0.32
CA ARG A 70 4.64 -14.84 0.24
C ARG A 70 5.84 -14.71 1.20
N LEU A 71 6.29 -13.49 1.42
CA LEU A 71 7.37 -13.16 2.37
C LEU A 71 6.89 -13.07 3.83
N ASN A 72 5.59 -13.27 4.06
CA ASN A 72 4.95 -13.17 5.37
C ASN A 72 5.21 -11.81 6.05
N LEU A 73 5.13 -10.74 5.23
CA LEU A 73 5.23 -9.35 5.67
C LEU A 73 3.82 -8.84 6.01
N GLN A 74 3.66 -8.29 7.21
CA GLN A 74 2.50 -7.52 7.63
C GLN A 74 2.57 -6.13 6.99
N LEU A 75 1.47 -5.67 6.40
CA LEU A 75 1.43 -4.40 5.66
C LEU A 75 0.53 -3.36 6.30
N MET A 76 0.94 -2.10 6.19
CA MET A 76 0.09 -0.93 6.36
C MET A 76 0.23 -0.05 5.12
N LEU A 77 -0.87 0.12 4.40
CA LEU A 77 -0.91 0.94 3.20
C LEU A 77 -1.60 2.26 3.54
N VAL A 78 -0.95 3.37 3.18
CA VAL A 78 -1.55 4.71 3.26
C VAL A 78 -1.83 5.14 1.82
N THR A 79 -3.11 5.27 1.49
CA THR A 79 -3.54 5.64 0.14
C THR A 79 -4.88 6.36 0.20
N PRO A 80 -5.15 7.30 -0.72
CA PRO A 80 -6.49 7.85 -0.92
C PRO A 80 -7.55 6.75 -1.10
N LEU A 81 -8.75 6.99 -0.58
CA LEU A 81 -9.81 5.97 -0.51
C LEU A 81 -10.20 5.42 -1.89
N ASP A 82 -10.18 6.26 -2.92
CA ASP A 82 -10.49 5.91 -4.30
C ASP A 82 -9.50 4.89 -4.92
N LYS A 83 -8.30 4.79 -4.35
CA LYS A 83 -7.21 3.92 -4.84
C LYS A 83 -7.08 2.61 -4.05
N ILE A 84 -7.89 2.40 -3.01
CA ILE A 84 -7.80 1.21 -2.16
C ILE A 84 -8.25 -0.09 -2.85
N ASN A 85 -9.03 0.02 -3.94
CA ASN A 85 -9.62 -1.11 -4.68
C ASN A 85 -8.65 -2.28 -4.94
N LEU A 86 -7.40 -1.98 -5.27
CA LEU A 86 -6.38 -3.00 -5.57
C LEU A 86 -5.90 -3.75 -4.31
N ALA A 87 -5.95 -3.11 -3.15
CA ALA A 87 -5.51 -3.64 -1.88
C ALA A 87 -6.61 -4.36 -1.09
N GLU A 88 -7.89 -4.12 -1.39
CA GLU A 88 -9.05 -4.68 -0.66
C GLU A 88 -8.97 -6.19 -0.43
N LYS A 89 -8.46 -6.94 -1.41
CA LYS A 89 -8.34 -8.41 -1.34
C LYS A 89 -7.23 -8.91 -0.40
N TYR A 90 -6.37 -8.01 0.07
CA TYR A 90 -5.15 -8.34 0.81
C TYR A 90 -5.12 -7.73 2.22
N ILE A 91 -6.04 -6.83 2.53
CA ILE A 91 -6.12 -6.13 3.82
C ILE A 91 -7.21 -6.73 4.71
N HIS A 92 -6.99 -6.67 6.02
CA HIS A 92 -7.94 -7.19 7.02
C HIS A 92 -8.82 -6.09 7.62
N ALA A 93 -8.34 -4.85 7.62
CA ALA A 93 -8.99 -3.70 8.20
C ALA A 93 -8.67 -2.44 7.38
N VAL A 94 -9.56 -1.46 7.49
CA VAL A 94 -9.42 -0.12 6.91
C VAL A 94 -9.54 0.89 8.04
N HIS A 95 -8.58 1.80 8.13
CA HIS A 95 -8.64 2.95 9.03
C HIS A 95 -8.96 4.17 8.19
N TYR A 96 -10.22 4.58 8.18
CA TYR A 96 -10.65 5.73 7.40
C TYR A 96 -10.39 7.01 8.18
N VAL A 97 -9.62 7.92 7.59
CA VAL A 97 -9.25 9.20 8.21
C VAL A 97 -10.00 10.33 7.49
N GLU A 98 -10.77 11.08 8.27
CA GLU A 98 -11.53 12.23 7.82
C GLU A 98 -11.00 13.49 8.51
N ASN A 99 -10.90 14.60 7.78
CA ASN A 99 -10.64 15.91 8.39
C ASN A 99 -11.94 16.69 8.57
N LYS A 100 -12.50 16.63 9.78
CA LYS A 100 -13.75 17.32 10.14
C LYS A 100 -13.55 18.82 10.16
N PHE A 101 -14.33 19.51 9.33
CA PHE A 101 -14.32 20.98 9.22
C PHE A 101 -12.92 21.57 9.01
N GLN A 102 -12.00 20.81 8.40
CA GLN A 102 -10.59 21.16 8.21
C GLN A 102 -9.83 21.48 9.50
N ARG A 103 -10.31 21.00 10.64
CA ARG A 103 -9.76 21.34 11.98
C ARG A 103 -9.41 20.12 12.81
N ASP A 104 -10.19 19.06 12.72
CA ASP A 104 -10.04 17.88 13.56
C ASP A 104 -9.93 16.61 12.73
N SER A 105 -8.88 15.81 12.94
CA SER A 105 -8.80 14.48 12.35
C SER A 105 -9.64 13.48 13.14
N ALA A 106 -10.57 12.82 12.45
CA ALA A 106 -11.33 11.70 12.98
C ALA A 106 -10.88 10.40 12.29
N ILE A 107 -10.75 9.33 13.07
CA ILE A 107 -10.39 8.00 12.56
C ILE A 107 -11.57 7.08 12.81
N TYR A 108 -11.95 6.32 11.79
CA TYR A 108 -12.97 5.28 11.87
C TYR A 108 -12.33 3.94 11.53
N ASP A 109 -12.29 3.05 12.52
CA ASP A 109 -11.77 1.70 12.37
C ASP A 109 -12.85 0.78 11.80
N LEU A 110 -12.57 0.16 10.66
CA LEU A 110 -13.50 -0.71 9.97
C LEU A 110 -12.84 -2.05 9.71
N THR A 111 -13.57 -3.14 9.97
CA THR A 111 -13.21 -4.42 9.36
C THR A 111 -13.37 -4.32 7.84
N ILE A 112 -12.66 -5.17 7.09
CA ILE A 112 -12.83 -5.21 5.64
C ILE A 112 -14.29 -5.45 5.22
N GLU A 113 -15.04 -6.24 5.98
CA GLU A 113 -16.46 -6.50 5.75
C GLU A 113 -17.33 -5.24 5.93
N GLN A 114 -17.10 -4.49 7.02
CA GLN A 114 -17.80 -3.23 7.27
C GLN A 114 -17.47 -2.18 6.22
N TYR A 115 -16.22 -2.13 5.78
CA TYR A 115 -15.78 -1.27 4.69
C TYR A 115 -16.53 -1.61 3.40
N LEU A 116 -16.56 -2.88 2.99
CA LEU A 116 -17.24 -3.32 1.76
C LEU A 116 -18.74 -3.01 1.77
N GLN A 117 -19.42 -3.16 2.91
CA GLN A 117 -20.85 -2.82 3.05
C GLN A 117 -21.14 -1.32 2.91
N LYS A 118 -20.21 -0.47 3.37
CA LYS A 118 -20.38 0.99 3.41
C LYS A 118 -19.65 1.72 2.28
N LYS A 119 -19.00 0.97 1.38
CA LYS A 119 -18.12 1.51 0.35
C LYS A 119 -18.76 2.63 -0.47
N GLU A 120 -20.00 2.43 -0.93
CA GLU A 120 -20.73 3.45 -1.70
C GLU A 120 -20.92 4.74 -0.90
N SER A 121 -21.35 4.64 0.36
CA SER A 121 -21.55 5.81 1.23
C SER A 121 -20.28 6.59 1.53
N PHE A 122 -19.10 5.94 1.54
CA PHE A 122 -17.82 6.62 1.72
C PHE A 122 -17.29 7.27 0.44
N MET A 123 -17.67 6.73 -0.73
CA MET A 123 -17.25 7.26 -2.03
C MET A 123 -18.13 8.44 -2.47
N GLU A 124 -19.40 8.49 -2.04
CA GLU A 124 -20.32 9.60 -2.30
C GLU A 124 -20.06 10.84 -1.41
N GLY A 125 -19.40 10.65 -0.26
CA GLY A 125 -19.09 11.72 0.69
C GLY A 125 -17.79 12.50 0.40
N GLN A 126 -17.15 12.27 -0.74
CA GLN A 126 -15.96 13.02 -1.19
C GLN A 126 -16.32 14.30 -1.97
#